data_AF-A0A924Y5J8-F1
#
_entry.id   AF-A0A924Y5J8-F1
#
_cell.length_a   1.000
_cell.length_b   1.000
_cell.length_c   1.000
_cell.angle_alpha   90.00
_cell.angle_beta   90.00
_cell.angle_gamma   90.00
#
_symmetry.space_group_name_H-M   'P 1'
#
loop_
_entity.id
_entity.type
_entity.pdbx_description
1 polymer ?
#
loop_
_entity_poly.entity_id
_entity_poly.type
_entity_poly.pdbx_seq_one_letter_code
_entity_poly.pdbx_strand_id
1 'polypeptide(L)'
;MVFRSLEQGIAAIQAGNAGEGARLIRISLKKEELPANIRAVAYLWLAETNTDFEHKRTCFNDALKADPTNPDVQQRLAALLAAQLPPPPMSPIAPPPPPMSIPEAPPMSSTRGAPRPTVVNTNMAVGILGGPNGLGTAFFVAPNGLLATSRYVVGGLESLTVETQPGQRIPGRVVRSFPDMDLALVQIDLIRENTVPQFGVYQIAENAPLTALVYGGAPLAGRRRTTRRLMEEHWFPTSFVDLADAGGNPIVDDNQHILGMLTKNASRTSEYVYGLHIGMIRKCVESYLWELRGGPNRAYCPCCGSLSQAGAMGFFYCEVCGATLPQSTSIARRPIAQAEAFYDPGQVRCPHPDCSSRAGFHNGVCLRCGRPPEFQQR
;
A
#
# COMPACT_ATOMS: atom_id res chain seq x y z
N MET A 1 27.42 -3.78 23.40
CA MET A 1 26.50 -3.18 24.41
C MET A 1 25.87 -1.86 23.95
N VAL A 2 26.54 -1.03 23.14
CA VAL A 2 26.04 0.30 22.70
C VAL A 2 24.74 0.22 21.90
N PHE A 3 24.60 -0.79 21.03
CA PHE A 3 23.39 -1.04 20.26
C PHE A 3 22.14 -1.24 21.13
N ARG A 4 22.32 -1.90 22.29
CA ARG A 4 21.23 -2.19 23.23
C ARG A 4 20.66 -0.92 23.88
N SER A 5 21.50 0.08 24.14
CA SER A 5 21.05 1.37 24.71
C SER A 5 20.30 2.22 23.67
N LEU A 6 20.69 2.14 22.40
CA LEU A 6 19.97 2.81 21.31
C LEU A 6 18.60 2.16 21.06
N GLU A 7 18.54 0.83 20.98
CA GLU A 7 17.29 0.07 20.86
C GLU A 7 16.33 0.33 22.03
N GLN A 8 16.84 0.36 23.26
CA GLN A 8 16.06 0.73 24.44
C GLN A 8 15.54 2.17 24.37
N GLY A 9 16.34 3.11 23.84
CA GLY A 9 15.92 4.48 23.62
C GLY A 9 14.79 4.59 22.60
N ILE A 10 14.89 3.88 21.47
CA ILE A 10 13.86 3.82 20.44
C ILE A 10 12.56 3.22 21.00
N ALA A 11 12.67 2.08 21.70
CA ALA A 11 11.52 1.42 22.33
C ALA A 11 10.83 2.33 23.36
N ALA A 12 11.59 3.12 24.13
CA ALA A 12 11.03 4.08 25.08
C ALA A 12 10.26 5.21 24.39
N ILE A 13 10.74 5.72 23.25
CA ILE A 13 10.01 6.72 22.45
C ILE A 13 8.73 6.13 21.89
N GLN A 14 8.78 4.91 21.35
CA GLN A 14 7.61 4.20 20.82
C GLN A 14 6.55 3.93 21.91
N ALA A 15 6.99 3.70 23.16
CA ALA A 15 6.11 3.55 24.31
C ALA A 15 5.57 4.89 24.85
N GLY A 16 5.83 6.02 24.17
CA GLY A 16 5.38 7.36 24.57
C GLY A 16 6.25 8.03 25.64
N ASN A 17 7.35 7.41 26.07
CA ASN A 17 8.29 7.98 27.04
C ASN A 17 9.44 8.73 26.34
N ALA A 18 9.09 9.85 25.71
CA ALA A 18 10.01 10.67 24.92
C ALA A 18 11.22 11.19 25.72
N GLY A 19 11.03 11.50 27.01
CA GLY A 19 12.09 12.01 27.88
C GLY A 19 13.18 10.98 28.15
N GLU A 20 12.80 9.77 28.57
CA GLU A 20 13.77 8.68 28.82
C GLU A 20 14.38 8.16 27.52
N GLY A 21 13.59 8.08 26.45
CA GLY A 21 14.07 7.74 25.12
C GLY A 21 15.14 8.69 24.61
N ALA A 22 14.91 10.01 24.68
CA ALA A 22 15.89 11.01 24.28
C ALA A 22 17.19 10.90 25.09
N ARG A 23 17.10 10.61 26.40
CA ARG A 23 18.26 10.44 27.28
C ARG A 23 19.14 9.27 26.82
N LEU A 24 18.52 8.11 26.57
CA LEU A 24 19.21 6.88 26.13
C LEU A 24 19.86 7.03 24.75
N ILE A 25 19.19 7.71 23.82
CA ILE A 25 19.74 7.97 22.50
C ILE A 25 20.95 8.92 22.57
N ARG A 26 20.90 9.99 23.37
CA ARG A 26 22.04 10.90 23.57
C ARG A 26 23.25 10.20 24.21
N ILE A 27 23.02 9.28 25.14
CA ILE A 27 24.10 8.46 25.73
C ILE A 27 24.76 7.58 24.65
N SER A 28 23.97 7.04 23.74
CA SER A 28 24.46 6.21 22.65
C SER A 28 25.28 7.03 21.64
N LEU A 29 24.81 8.22 21.28
CA LEU A 29 25.50 9.14 20.35
C LEU A 29 26.84 9.68 20.87
N LYS A 30 27.06 9.71 22.19
CA LYS A 30 28.34 10.12 22.80
C LYS A 30 29.45 9.08 22.67
N LYS A 31 29.13 7.84 22.30
CA LYS A 31 30.12 6.76 22.13
C LYS A 31 30.51 6.68 20.66
N GLU A 32 31.81 6.79 20.35
CA GLU A 32 32.35 6.94 18.98
C GLU A 32 32.21 5.69 18.10
N GLU A 33 31.78 4.55 18.63
CA GLU A 33 31.68 3.27 17.92
C GLU A 33 30.42 3.09 17.06
N LEU A 34 29.56 4.10 16.91
CA LEU A 34 28.32 3.96 16.13
C LEU A 34 28.55 4.17 14.62
N PRO A 35 28.18 3.20 13.77
CA PRO A 35 28.19 3.37 12.32
C PRO A 35 27.40 4.60 11.86
N ALA A 36 27.88 5.27 10.80
CA ALA A 36 27.32 6.50 10.24
C ALA A 36 25.80 6.43 9.99
N ASN A 37 25.33 5.34 9.38
CA ASN A 37 23.92 5.06 9.12
C ASN A 37 23.09 4.95 10.41
N ILE A 38 23.63 4.33 11.46
CA ILE A 38 22.94 4.17 12.75
C ILE A 38 22.90 5.49 13.52
N ARG A 39 23.94 6.33 13.39
CA ARG A 39 23.94 7.68 13.95
C ARG A 39 22.85 8.54 13.31
N ALA A 40 22.68 8.46 11.99
CA ALA A 40 21.59 9.16 11.30
C ALA A 40 20.21 8.74 11.83
N VAL A 41 19.99 7.42 12.03
CA VAL A 41 18.74 6.90 12.62
C VAL A 41 18.54 7.43 14.06
N ALA A 42 19.59 7.47 14.87
CA ALA A 42 19.51 8.02 16.23
C ALA A 42 19.08 9.50 16.25
N TYR A 43 19.61 10.32 15.35
CA TYR A 43 19.20 11.72 15.21
C TYR A 43 17.77 11.88 14.68
N LEU A 44 17.31 11.00 13.77
CA LEU A 44 15.91 10.96 13.34
C LEU A 44 14.97 10.71 14.51
N TRP A 45 15.28 9.73 15.38
CA TRP A 45 14.47 9.45 16.55
C TRP A 45 14.51 10.58 17.59
N LEU A 46 15.63 11.28 17.74
CA LEU A 46 15.69 12.48 18.58
C LEU A 46 14.77 13.59 18.07
N ALA A 47 14.68 13.78 16.75
CA ALA A 47 13.78 14.77 16.16
C ALA A 47 12.30 14.51 16.52
N GLU A 48 11.91 13.25 16.73
CA GLU A 48 10.53 12.89 17.12
C GLU A 48 10.20 13.17 18.59
N THR A 49 11.21 13.49 19.42
CA THR A 49 11.00 13.75 20.86
C THR A 49 10.52 15.16 21.17
N ASN A 50 10.54 16.07 20.20
CA ASN A 50 10.13 17.46 20.36
C ASN A 50 9.35 17.93 19.13
N THR A 51 8.36 18.79 19.32
CA THR A 51 7.57 19.40 18.25
C THR A 51 8.18 20.71 17.73
N ASP A 52 9.16 21.27 18.43
CA ASP A 52 9.86 22.49 18.04
C ASP A 52 10.57 22.35 16.68
N PHE A 53 10.33 23.32 15.79
CA PHE A 53 10.86 23.32 14.43
C PHE A 53 12.38 23.40 14.41
N GLU A 54 12.97 24.31 15.19
CA GLU A 54 14.43 24.51 15.21
C GLU A 54 15.15 23.28 15.79
N HIS A 55 14.53 22.63 16.77
CA HIS A 55 15.01 21.34 17.28
C HIS A 55 15.03 20.26 16.19
N LYS A 56 13.91 20.07 15.47
CA LYS A 56 13.81 19.08 14.39
C LYS A 56 14.81 19.35 13.27
N ARG A 57 14.94 20.61 12.87
CA ARG A 57 15.91 21.05 11.85
C ARG A 57 17.34 20.73 12.27
N THR A 58 17.70 21.00 13.52
CA THR A 58 19.04 20.70 14.06
C THR A 58 19.32 19.20 14.02
N CYS A 59 18.37 18.38 14.49
CA CYS A 59 18.51 16.93 14.45
C CYS A 59 18.64 16.37 13.02
N PHE A 60 17.86 16.88 12.05
CA PHE A 60 17.98 16.45 10.66
C PHE A 60 19.30 16.88 10.02
N ASN A 61 19.81 18.07 10.33
CA ASN A 61 21.13 18.50 9.87
C ASN A 61 22.24 17.63 10.45
N ASP A 62 22.17 17.26 11.72
CA ASP A 62 23.17 16.37 12.34
C ASP A 62 23.06 14.93 11.81
N ALA A 63 21.85 14.48 11.45
CA ALA A 63 21.65 13.22 10.74
C ALA A 63 22.30 13.23 9.34
N LEU A 64 22.16 14.33 8.57
CA LEU A 64 22.82 14.47 7.26
C LEU A 64 24.34 14.60 7.36
N LYS A 65 24.86 15.21 8.43
CA LYS A 65 26.32 15.20 8.69
C LYS A 65 26.84 13.79 8.95
N ALA A 66 26.03 12.95 9.60
CA ALA A 66 26.39 11.57 9.88
C ALA A 66 26.28 10.67 8.63
N ASP A 67 25.23 10.85 7.82
CA ASP A 67 25.02 10.13 6.56
C ASP A 67 24.41 11.06 5.50
N PRO A 68 25.25 11.69 4.65
CA PRO A 68 24.78 12.62 3.61
C PRO A 68 23.91 11.95 2.55
N THR A 69 24.05 10.63 2.36
CA THR A 69 23.35 9.85 1.33
C THR A 69 22.00 9.34 1.78
N ASN A 70 21.59 9.60 3.03
CA ASN A 70 20.36 9.06 3.59
C ASN A 70 19.10 9.74 2.98
N PRO A 71 18.32 9.02 2.15
CA PRO A 71 17.16 9.61 1.48
C PRO A 71 16.04 9.98 2.46
N ASP A 72 15.90 9.25 3.57
CA ASP A 72 14.84 9.47 4.55
C ASP A 72 15.02 10.81 5.29
N VAL A 73 16.27 11.15 5.63
CA VAL A 73 16.61 12.42 6.30
C VAL A 73 16.38 13.59 5.34
N GLN A 74 16.78 13.45 4.07
CA GLN A 74 16.58 14.48 3.04
C GLN A 74 15.09 14.77 2.82
N GLN A 75 14.27 13.72 2.70
CA GLN A 75 12.82 13.86 2.53
C GLN A 75 12.16 14.52 3.74
N ARG A 76 12.53 14.11 4.97
CA ARG A 76 11.97 14.68 6.20
C ARG A 76 12.36 16.14 6.42
N LEU A 77 13.60 16.51 6.08
CA LEU A 77 14.04 17.91 6.12
C LEU A 77 13.31 18.75 5.07
N ALA A 78 13.16 18.24 3.84
CA ALA A 78 12.41 18.92 2.79
C ALA A 78 10.93 19.13 3.17
N ALA A 79 10.29 18.12 3.77
CA ALA A 79 8.93 18.23 4.29
C ALA A 79 8.81 19.25 5.43
N LEU A 80 9.79 19.26 6.35
CA LEU A 80 9.84 20.23 7.45
C LEU A 80 9.96 21.67 6.92
N LEU A 81 10.83 21.91 5.93
CA LEU A 81 11.00 23.22 5.31
C LEU A 81 9.78 23.65 4.49
N ALA A 82 9.14 22.73 3.77
CA ALA A 82 7.93 23.00 3.00
C ALA A 82 6.75 23.42 3.89
N ALA A 83 6.67 22.90 5.12
CA ALA A 83 5.65 23.26 6.08
C ALA A 83 5.76 24.71 6.61
N GLN A 84 6.87 25.41 6.37
CA GLN A 84 7.03 26.84 6.71
C GLN A 84 6.66 27.80 5.59
N LEU A 85 6.36 27.29 4.39
CA LEU A 85 5.94 28.15 3.29
C LEU A 85 4.50 28.65 3.55
N PRO A 86 4.25 29.96 3.54
CA PRO A 86 2.90 30.48 3.63
C PRO A 86 2.04 29.95 2.47
N PRO A 87 0.73 29.74 2.67
CA PRO A 87 -0.17 29.31 1.61
C PRO A 87 -0.09 30.30 0.44
N PRO A 88 -0.12 29.82 -0.82
CA PRO A 88 -0.05 30.70 -1.98
C PRO A 88 -1.19 31.73 -1.95
N PRO A 89 -0.94 32.99 -2.35
CA PRO A 89 -1.95 34.05 -2.30
C PRO A 89 -3.13 33.68 -3.21
N MET A 90 -4.33 33.66 -2.63
CA MET A 90 -5.58 33.52 -3.36
C MET A 90 -5.76 34.70 -4.31
N SER A 91 -5.92 34.44 -5.61
CA SER A 91 -6.28 35.47 -6.59
C SER A 91 -7.66 36.10 -6.26
N PRO A 92 -7.87 37.41 -6.50
CA PRO A 92 -9.11 38.09 -6.14
C PRO A 92 -10.29 37.60 -6.99
N ILE A 93 -11.39 37.26 -6.31
CA ILE A 93 -12.70 36.97 -6.91
C ILE A 93 -13.23 38.27 -7.54
N ALA A 94 -13.58 38.22 -8.83
CA ALA A 94 -14.24 39.33 -9.52
C ALA A 94 -15.64 39.62 -8.92
N PRO A 95 -16.06 40.90 -8.81
CA PRO A 95 -17.32 41.25 -8.19
C PRO A 95 -18.53 40.85 -9.05
N PRO A 96 -19.65 40.42 -8.43
CA PRO A 96 -20.87 40.07 -9.15
C PRO A 96 -21.64 41.33 -9.62
N PRO A 97 -22.44 41.23 -10.70
CA PRO A 97 -23.24 42.34 -11.22
C PRO A 97 -24.40 42.75 -10.26
N PRO A 98 -24.91 44.00 -10.39
CA PRO A 98 -25.82 44.61 -9.43
C PRO A 98 -27.23 44.01 -9.40
N PRO A 99 -27.96 44.16 -8.27
CA PRO A 99 -29.22 43.47 -8.00
C PRO A 99 -30.43 44.17 -8.64
N MET A 100 -31.27 43.39 -9.32
CA MET A 100 -32.64 43.82 -9.64
C MET A 100 -33.60 43.32 -8.56
N SER A 101 -34.14 44.29 -7.81
CA SER A 101 -35.44 44.39 -7.13
C SER A 101 -36.16 43.10 -6.67
N ILE A 102 -36.28 43.01 -5.34
CA ILE A 102 -37.10 42.07 -4.55
C ILE A 102 -38.58 42.47 -4.60
N PRO A 103 -39.51 41.53 -4.75
CA PRO A 103 -40.84 41.64 -4.14
C PRO A 103 -40.93 40.79 -2.85
N GLU A 104 -41.61 41.41 -1.90
CA GLU A 104 -41.95 41.07 -0.52
C GLU A 104 -42.24 39.58 -0.21
N ALA A 105 -41.75 39.14 0.95
CA ALA A 105 -41.86 37.77 1.46
C ALA A 105 -43.20 37.49 2.18
N PRO A 106 -43.74 36.26 2.10
CA PRO A 106 -44.62 35.70 3.13
C PRO A 106 -43.82 34.83 4.14
N PRO A 107 -44.40 34.50 5.31
CA PRO A 107 -43.65 34.27 6.54
C PRO A 107 -43.04 32.87 6.68
N MET A 108 -42.11 32.81 7.63
CA MET A 108 -41.29 31.68 8.09
C MET A 108 -41.91 30.28 7.96
N SER A 109 -41.13 29.35 7.42
CA SER A 109 -41.13 27.95 7.84
C SER A 109 -39.68 27.52 8.06
N SER A 110 -39.37 27.24 9.31
CA SER A 110 -38.10 26.68 9.76
C SER A 110 -37.99 25.22 9.31
N THR A 111 -37.48 25.00 8.10
CA THR A 111 -37.11 23.65 7.65
C THR A 111 -35.62 23.50 7.84
N ARG A 112 -35.23 22.60 8.75
CA ARG A 112 -33.86 22.09 8.88
C ARG A 112 -33.31 21.81 7.48
N GLY A 113 -32.26 22.52 7.09
CA GLY A 113 -31.58 22.25 5.83
C GLY A 113 -31.11 20.80 5.82
N ALA A 114 -31.80 19.96 5.04
CA ALA A 114 -31.25 18.70 4.63
C ALA A 114 -29.91 18.99 3.93
N PRO A 115 -28.82 18.24 4.22
CA PRO A 115 -27.56 18.43 3.52
C PRO A 115 -27.82 18.28 2.02
N ARG A 116 -27.41 19.27 1.23
CA ARG A 116 -27.38 19.16 -0.23
C ARG A 116 -26.65 17.86 -0.57
N PRO A 117 -27.18 17.02 -1.49
CA PRO A 117 -26.44 15.85 -1.93
C PRO A 117 -25.16 16.32 -2.60
N THR A 118 -24.02 16.07 -1.95
CA THR A 118 -22.72 16.19 -2.58
C THR A 118 -22.72 15.24 -3.77
N VAL A 119 -22.61 15.77 -4.99
CA VAL A 119 -22.56 14.94 -6.20
C VAL A 119 -21.22 14.20 -6.17
N VAL A 120 -21.27 12.91 -5.89
CA VAL A 120 -20.10 12.03 -5.85
C VAL A 120 -19.73 11.62 -7.28
N ASN A 121 -18.46 11.80 -7.65
CA ASN A 121 -17.97 11.42 -8.97
C ASN A 121 -17.66 9.91 -9.00
N THR A 122 -18.59 9.12 -9.53
CA THR A 122 -18.43 7.66 -9.65
C THR A 122 -17.44 7.22 -10.74
N ASN A 123 -17.02 8.12 -11.63
CA ASN A 123 -16.16 7.79 -12.78
C ASN A 123 -14.72 7.40 -12.39
N MET A 124 -14.39 7.48 -11.09
CA MET A 124 -13.14 7.02 -10.50
C MET A 124 -13.11 5.50 -10.29
N ALA A 125 -14.29 4.87 -10.17
CA ALA A 125 -14.45 3.44 -10.01
C ALA A 125 -14.62 2.75 -11.37
N VAL A 126 -13.97 1.62 -11.55
CA VAL A 126 -14.10 0.73 -12.72
C VAL A 126 -14.44 -0.68 -12.24
N GLY A 127 -15.11 -1.45 -13.09
CA GLY A 127 -15.53 -2.81 -12.79
C GLY A 127 -14.44 -3.82 -13.10
N ILE A 128 -14.30 -4.83 -12.25
CA ILE A 128 -13.52 -6.02 -12.51
C ILE A 128 -14.49 -7.17 -12.78
N LEU A 129 -14.47 -7.67 -14.01
CA LEU A 129 -15.33 -8.76 -14.48
C LEU A 129 -14.56 -10.06 -14.58
N GLY A 130 -15.25 -11.17 -14.29
CA GLY A 130 -14.70 -12.53 -14.44
C GLY A 130 -13.73 -12.93 -13.33
N GLY A 131 -13.65 -12.16 -12.23
CA GLY A 131 -12.95 -12.59 -11.02
C GLY A 131 -13.62 -13.83 -10.40
N PRO A 132 -12.85 -14.75 -9.78
CA PRO A 132 -13.39 -15.99 -9.24
C PRO A 132 -14.39 -15.79 -8.09
N ASN A 133 -14.39 -14.60 -7.48
CA ASN A 133 -15.26 -14.25 -6.35
C ASN A 133 -16.38 -13.28 -6.73
N GLY A 134 -16.66 -13.11 -8.04
CA GLY A 134 -17.71 -12.24 -8.55
C GLY A 134 -17.22 -10.88 -9.04
N LEU A 135 -18.18 -9.98 -9.28
CA LEU A 135 -17.90 -8.59 -9.65
C LEU A 135 -17.12 -7.90 -8.54
N GLY A 136 -16.09 -7.14 -8.90
CA GLY A 136 -15.41 -6.25 -7.95
C GLY A 136 -15.21 -4.85 -8.53
N THR A 137 -14.74 -3.95 -7.68
CA THR A 137 -14.39 -2.58 -8.07
C THR A 137 -12.88 -2.39 -8.06
N ALA A 138 -12.39 -1.54 -8.96
CA ALA A 138 -11.02 -1.05 -8.98
C ALA A 138 -11.00 0.46 -9.22
N PHE A 139 -9.83 1.07 -9.07
CA PHE A 139 -9.63 2.49 -9.35
C PHE A 139 -8.21 2.77 -9.83
N PHE A 140 -8.02 3.85 -10.56
CA PHE A 140 -6.71 4.25 -11.08
C PHE A 140 -5.78 4.71 -9.96
N VAL A 141 -4.54 4.22 -9.97
CA VAL A 141 -3.47 4.64 -9.06
C VAL A 141 -2.29 5.29 -9.79
N ALA A 142 -2.27 5.23 -11.12
CA ALA A 142 -1.32 5.93 -11.97
C ALA A 142 -1.94 6.29 -13.34
N PRO A 143 -1.45 7.34 -14.02
CA PRO A 143 -2.04 7.82 -15.28
C PRO A 143 -1.85 6.86 -16.46
N ASN A 144 -0.88 5.95 -16.37
CA ASN A 144 -0.55 4.96 -17.39
C ASN A 144 -1.48 3.74 -17.39
N GLY A 145 -2.65 3.79 -16.75
CA GLY A 145 -3.61 2.68 -16.72
C GLY A 145 -3.34 1.64 -15.64
N LEU A 146 -2.55 1.97 -14.60
CA LEU A 146 -2.40 1.11 -13.44
C LEU A 146 -3.59 1.28 -12.49
N LEU A 147 -4.23 0.17 -12.14
CA LEU A 147 -5.39 0.08 -11.27
C LEU A 147 -5.02 -0.64 -9.96
N ALA A 148 -5.67 -0.26 -8.86
CA ALA A 148 -5.69 -1.01 -7.62
C ALA A 148 -7.07 -1.63 -7.38
N THR A 149 -7.08 -2.87 -6.88
CA THR A 149 -8.28 -3.60 -6.46
C THR A 149 -7.92 -4.58 -5.35
N SER A 150 -8.93 -5.27 -4.81
CA SER A 150 -8.70 -6.31 -3.81
C SER A 150 -8.09 -7.57 -4.44
N ARG A 151 -7.12 -8.19 -3.76
CA ARG A 151 -6.56 -9.48 -4.20
C ARG A 151 -7.61 -10.58 -4.19
N TYR A 152 -8.57 -10.52 -3.27
CA TYR A 152 -9.71 -11.42 -3.22
C TYR A 152 -10.53 -11.36 -4.51
N VAL A 153 -10.76 -10.17 -5.08
CA VAL A 153 -11.47 -10.02 -6.37
C VAL A 153 -10.72 -10.76 -7.49
N VAL A 154 -9.40 -10.61 -7.55
CA VAL A 154 -8.55 -11.16 -8.60
C VAL A 154 -8.28 -12.66 -8.44
N GLY A 155 -8.14 -13.12 -7.19
CA GLY A 155 -7.79 -14.51 -6.87
C GLY A 155 -6.46 -14.95 -7.48
N GLY A 156 -6.45 -16.05 -8.23
CA GLY A 156 -5.27 -16.62 -8.89
C GLY A 156 -5.16 -16.29 -10.38
N LEU A 157 -5.89 -15.30 -10.89
CA LEU A 157 -5.88 -14.97 -12.31
C LEU A 157 -4.64 -14.17 -12.71
N GLU A 158 -4.16 -14.38 -13.93
CA GLU A 158 -3.10 -13.58 -14.58
C GLU A 158 -3.68 -12.44 -15.44
N SER A 159 -4.92 -12.60 -15.89
CA SER A 159 -5.66 -11.63 -16.70
C SER A 159 -7.14 -11.65 -16.35
N LEU A 160 -7.79 -10.51 -16.51
CA LEU A 160 -9.21 -10.30 -16.26
C LEU A 160 -9.77 -9.24 -17.21
N THR A 161 -11.08 -9.00 -17.18
CA THR A 161 -11.68 -7.91 -17.95
C THR A 161 -11.98 -6.74 -17.03
N VAL A 162 -11.54 -5.55 -17.42
CA VAL A 162 -11.86 -4.29 -16.75
C VAL A 162 -12.96 -3.59 -17.54
N GLU A 163 -14.01 -3.11 -16.87
CA GLU A 163 -15.06 -2.31 -17.48
C GLU A 163 -15.01 -0.88 -16.96
N THR A 164 -14.76 0.09 -17.84
CA THR A 164 -14.71 1.53 -17.48
C THR A 164 -16.05 2.18 -17.79
N GLN A 165 -16.41 3.28 -17.13
CA GLN A 165 -17.58 4.08 -17.54
C GLN A 165 -17.23 4.95 -18.77
N PRO A 166 -18.01 4.90 -19.87
CA PRO A 166 -19.33 4.28 -20.04
C PRO A 166 -19.30 2.87 -20.70
N GLY A 167 -19.16 1.81 -19.90
CA GLY A 167 -19.29 0.40 -20.31
C GLY A 167 -18.17 -0.21 -21.16
N GLN A 168 -17.08 0.52 -21.43
CA GLN A 168 -16.00 0.01 -22.28
C GLN A 168 -15.24 -1.11 -21.56
N ARG A 169 -15.19 -2.29 -22.19
CA ARG A 169 -14.45 -3.46 -21.71
C ARG A 169 -13.04 -3.48 -22.29
N ILE A 170 -12.05 -3.61 -21.41
CA ILE A 170 -10.63 -3.57 -21.72
C ILE A 170 -9.96 -4.78 -21.06
N PRO A 171 -9.12 -5.55 -21.76
CA PRO A 171 -8.35 -6.60 -21.13
C PRO A 171 -7.38 -6.01 -20.11
N GLY A 172 -7.37 -6.56 -18.89
CA GLY A 172 -6.45 -6.19 -17.82
C GLY A 172 -5.50 -7.33 -17.49
N ARG A 173 -4.22 -7.02 -17.29
CA ARG A 173 -3.20 -7.95 -16.82
C ARG A 173 -2.93 -7.71 -15.35
N VAL A 174 -2.95 -8.75 -14.54
CA VAL A 174 -2.51 -8.67 -13.14
C VAL A 174 -1.00 -8.60 -13.13
N VAL A 175 -0.44 -7.50 -12.64
CA VAL A 175 1.01 -7.24 -12.72
C VAL A 175 1.72 -7.44 -11.39
N ARG A 176 1.02 -7.31 -10.27
CA ARG A 176 1.54 -7.57 -8.93
C ARG A 176 0.39 -7.77 -7.97
N SER A 177 0.61 -8.50 -6.88
CA SER A 177 -0.29 -8.46 -5.75
C SER A 177 0.39 -8.72 -4.43
N PHE A 178 -0.26 -8.29 -3.36
CA PHE A 178 0.20 -8.30 -1.97
C PHE A 178 -0.87 -9.01 -1.13
N PRO A 179 -0.79 -10.36 -1.00
CA PRO A 179 -1.81 -11.15 -0.30
C PRO A 179 -2.09 -10.68 1.13
N ASP A 180 -1.04 -10.31 1.87
CA ASP A 180 -1.14 -9.86 3.27
C ASP A 180 -1.96 -8.55 3.40
N MET A 181 -1.99 -7.75 2.35
CA MET A 181 -2.71 -6.48 2.28
C MET A 181 -4.04 -6.59 1.53
N ASP A 182 -4.38 -7.77 1.02
CA ASP A 182 -5.47 -7.97 0.08
C ASP A 182 -5.47 -6.96 -1.09
N LEU A 183 -4.29 -6.67 -1.65
CA LEU A 183 -4.14 -5.71 -2.73
C LEU A 183 -3.66 -6.40 -4.00
N ALA A 184 -4.27 -6.07 -5.13
CA ALA A 184 -3.78 -6.45 -6.46
C ALA A 184 -3.66 -5.20 -7.35
N LEU A 185 -2.61 -5.20 -8.17
CA LEU A 185 -2.36 -4.19 -9.19
C LEU A 185 -2.66 -4.78 -10.56
N VAL A 186 -3.46 -4.07 -11.33
CA VAL A 186 -3.90 -4.47 -12.68
C VAL A 186 -3.49 -3.40 -13.67
N GLN A 187 -2.83 -3.79 -14.75
CA GLN A 187 -2.46 -2.92 -15.85
C GLN A 187 -3.46 -3.08 -16.99
N ILE A 188 -3.97 -1.96 -17.50
CA ILE A 188 -4.76 -1.91 -18.73
C ILE A 188 -4.09 -1.01 -19.77
N ASP A 189 -4.40 -1.22 -21.04
CA ASP A 189 -3.94 -0.39 -22.16
C ASP A 189 -4.85 0.83 -22.33
N LEU A 190 -4.86 1.69 -21.32
CA LEU A 190 -5.60 2.95 -21.31
C LEU A 190 -4.79 4.03 -20.59
N ILE A 191 -4.41 5.08 -21.31
CA ILE A 191 -3.77 6.26 -20.72
C ILE A 191 -4.87 7.26 -20.35
N ARG A 192 -4.89 7.72 -19.09
CA ARG A 192 -5.73 8.84 -18.66
C ARG A 192 -4.85 10.00 -18.23
N GLU A 193 -4.63 10.93 -19.16
CA GLU A 193 -3.77 12.11 -18.94
C GLU A 193 -4.31 13.06 -17.85
N ASN A 194 -5.61 13.04 -17.56
CA ASN A 194 -6.28 13.96 -16.62
C ASN A 194 -7.10 13.28 -15.50
N THR A 195 -6.74 12.07 -15.06
CA THR A 195 -7.52 11.39 -14.00
C THR A 195 -6.65 10.57 -13.04
N VAL A 196 -5.52 11.11 -12.60
CA VAL A 196 -4.91 10.61 -11.37
C VAL A 196 -5.79 11.11 -10.22
N PRO A 197 -6.33 10.21 -9.38
CA PRO A 197 -7.10 10.65 -8.23
C PRO A 197 -6.27 11.57 -7.36
N GLN A 198 -6.90 12.61 -6.84
CA GLN A 198 -6.30 13.35 -5.75
C GLN A 198 -6.31 12.44 -4.51
N PHE A 199 -5.15 12.28 -3.90
CA PHE A 199 -5.00 11.43 -2.72
C PHE A 199 -5.14 12.28 -1.46
N GLY A 200 -5.88 11.76 -0.48
CA GLY A 200 -6.15 12.45 0.76
C GLY A 200 -4.96 12.47 1.71
N VAL A 201 -5.16 13.09 2.86
CA VAL A 201 -4.19 13.16 3.96
C VAL A 201 -3.93 11.78 4.57
N TYR A 202 -2.71 11.58 5.12
CA TYR A 202 -2.31 10.32 5.75
C TYR A 202 -3.05 10.00 7.06
N GLN A 203 -3.68 10.99 7.68
CA GLN A 203 -4.43 10.84 8.91
C GLN A 203 -5.89 11.19 8.66
N ILE A 204 -6.74 10.17 8.66
CA ILE A 204 -8.19 10.33 8.48
C ILE A 204 -8.78 10.64 9.86
N ALA A 205 -9.39 11.80 10.14
CA ALA A 205 -9.87 12.06 11.51
C ALA A 205 -10.87 11.00 12.04
N GLU A 206 -10.95 10.83 13.36
CA GLU A 206 -11.97 9.95 13.95
C GLU A 206 -13.36 10.44 13.60
N ASN A 207 -14.28 9.51 13.32
CA ASN A 207 -15.64 9.81 12.86
C ASN A 207 -15.70 10.63 11.56
N ALA A 208 -14.60 10.78 10.80
CA ALA A 208 -14.64 11.41 9.49
C ALA A 208 -15.65 10.70 8.57
N PRO A 209 -16.46 11.43 7.79
CA PRO A 209 -17.33 10.83 6.79
C PRO A 209 -16.49 10.11 5.73
N LEU A 210 -16.97 8.94 5.31
CA LEU A 210 -16.36 8.12 4.28
C LEU A 210 -17.41 7.81 3.23
N THR A 211 -17.04 7.88 1.96
CA THR A 211 -17.88 7.40 0.86
C THR A 211 -17.12 6.31 0.10
N ALA A 212 -17.66 5.11 0.01
CA ALA A 212 -17.09 4.05 -0.82
C ALA A 212 -17.76 4.03 -2.19
N LEU A 213 -16.96 4.12 -3.26
CA LEU A 213 -17.47 4.11 -4.62
C LEU A 213 -17.60 2.67 -5.12
N VAL A 214 -18.78 2.34 -5.65
CA VAL A 214 -19.09 1.00 -6.17
C VAL A 214 -19.27 1.09 -7.68
N TYR A 215 -18.59 0.24 -8.44
CA TYR A 215 -18.79 0.20 -9.88
C TYR A 215 -20.23 -0.22 -10.22
N GLY A 216 -20.91 0.57 -11.04
CA GLY A 216 -22.27 0.28 -11.50
C GLY A 216 -23.35 0.32 -10.40
N GLY A 217 -23.00 0.80 -9.20
CA GLY A 217 -23.89 0.86 -8.04
C GLY A 217 -23.93 2.23 -7.37
N ALA A 218 -24.82 2.38 -6.40
CA ALA A 218 -24.88 3.57 -5.57
C ALA A 218 -23.66 3.62 -4.62
N PRO A 219 -23.03 4.80 -4.40
CA PRO A 219 -22.00 4.95 -3.39
C PRO A 219 -22.51 4.58 -1.99
N LEU A 220 -21.65 3.97 -1.17
CA LEU A 220 -21.97 3.62 0.21
C LEU A 220 -21.45 4.70 1.15
N ALA A 221 -22.33 5.28 1.96
CA ALA A 221 -21.95 6.23 3.00
C ALA A 221 -21.57 5.51 4.31
N GLY A 222 -20.49 5.94 4.93
CA GLY A 222 -19.97 5.41 6.18
C GLY A 222 -19.09 6.42 6.91
N ARG A 223 -18.37 5.97 7.94
CA ARG A 223 -17.47 6.80 8.76
C ARG A 223 -16.25 6.03 9.21
N ARG A 224 -15.14 6.72 9.49
CA ARG A 224 -14.01 6.15 10.23
C ARG A 224 -14.48 5.87 11.66
N ARG A 225 -14.36 4.61 12.10
CA ARG A 225 -14.73 4.24 13.47
C ARG A 225 -13.57 4.43 14.44
N THR A 226 -13.89 4.65 15.71
CA THR A 226 -12.91 4.47 16.79
C THR A 226 -12.86 2.99 17.16
N THR A 227 -11.66 2.45 17.34
CA THR A 227 -11.45 1.06 17.78
C THR A 227 -10.42 1.01 18.90
N ARG A 228 -10.65 0.14 19.88
CA ARG A 228 -9.67 -0.15 20.94
C ARG A 228 -8.72 -1.28 20.54
N ARG A 229 -8.99 -1.97 19.42
CA ARG A 229 -8.09 -3.02 18.92
C ARG A 229 -6.83 -2.37 18.36
N LEU A 230 -5.68 -2.88 18.77
CA LEU A 230 -4.42 -2.57 18.12
C LEU A 230 -4.51 -3.08 16.68
N MET A 231 -4.28 -2.19 15.72
CA MET A 231 -4.30 -2.48 14.30
C MET A 231 -2.99 -2.01 13.69
N GLU A 232 -2.55 -2.68 12.63
CA GLU A 232 -1.41 -2.18 11.87
C GLU A 232 -1.76 -0.82 11.23
N GLU A 233 -0.77 0.05 11.14
CA GLU A 233 -0.93 1.46 10.73
C GLU A 233 -1.57 1.64 9.35
N HIS A 234 -1.43 0.63 8.49
CA HIS A 234 -1.96 0.66 7.12
C HIS A 234 -3.45 0.28 7.03
N TRP A 235 -4.07 -0.12 8.13
CA TRP A 235 -5.51 -0.39 8.20
C TRP A 235 -6.23 0.71 8.96
N PHE A 236 -7.41 1.10 8.48
CA PHE A 236 -8.31 1.94 9.27
C PHE A 236 -9.70 1.30 9.40
N PRO A 237 -10.29 1.34 10.61
CA PRO A 237 -11.63 0.80 10.86
C PRO A 237 -12.71 1.67 10.23
N THR A 238 -13.71 1.01 9.66
CA THR A 238 -14.87 1.69 9.06
C THR A 238 -16.17 1.24 9.72
N SER A 239 -17.25 1.99 9.47
CA SER A 239 -18.61 1.62 9.84
C SER A 239 -19.31 0.68 8.86
N PHE A 240 -18.66 0.33 7.74
CA PHE A 240 -19.25 -0.60 6.77
C PHE A 240 -19.27 -2.02 7.35
N VAL A 241 -20.41 -2.69 7.25
CA VAL A 241 -20.58 -4.09 7.67
C VAL A 241 -20.59 -5.06 6.49
N ASP A 242 -21.00 -4.57 5.32
CA ASP A 242 -21.01 -5.32 4.08
C ASP A 242 -20.33 -4.53 2.95
N LEU A 243 -19.94 -5.28 1.93
CA LEU A 243 -19.53 -4.75 0.63
C LEU A 243 -20.67 -4.90 -0.36
N ALA A 244 -20.83 -3.92 -1.25
CA ALA A 244 -21.80 -4.02 -2.36
C ALA A 244 -21.35 -5.03 -3.44
N ASP A 245 -20.06 -5.37 -3.48
CA ASP A 245 -19.45 -6.30 -4.41
C ASP A 245 -18.31 -7.11 -3.73
N ALA A 246 -17.43 -7.76 -4.50
CA ALA A 246 -16.32 -8.54 -3.96
C ALA A 246 -15.22 -7.68 -3.29
N GLY A 247 -15.26 -6.35 -3.43
CA GLY A 247 -14.34 -5.40 -2.80
C GLY A 247 -13.48 -4.61 -3.79
N GLY A 248 -12.47 -3.92 -3.24
CA GLY A 248 -11.61 -3.03 -4.02
C GLY A 248 -12.21 -1.64 -4.25
N ASN A 249 -13.33 -1.32 -3.58
CA ASN A 249 -14.02 -0.03 -3.67
C ASN A 249 -13.11 1.09 -3.13
N PRO A 250 -12.79 2.14 -3.91
CA PRO A 250 -12.07 3.29 -3.37
C PRO A 250 -12.94 4.01 -2.34
N ILE A 251 -12.30 4.42 -1.25
CA ILE A 251 -12.91 5.22 -0.19
C ILE A 251 -12.48 6.66 -0.42
N VAL A 252 -13.43 7.59 -0.47
CA VAL A 252 -13.19 9.02 -0.63
C VAL A 252 -13.73 9.84 0.53
N ASP A 253 -13.14 11.02 0.73
CA ASP A 253 -13.68 12.08 1.59
C ASP A 253 -14.72 12.93 0.86
N ASP A 254 -15.27 13.94 1.55
CA ASP A 254 -16.26 14.88 0.98
C ASP A 254 -15.69 15.70 -0.20
N ASN A 255 -14.37 15.85 -0.28
CA ASN A 255 -13.68 16.55 -1.36
C ASN A 255 -13.31 15.61 -2.53
N GLN A 256 -13.77 14.36 -2.52
CA GLN A 256 -13.44 13.33 -3.51
C GLN A 256 -11.96 12.91 -3.52
N HIS A 257 -11.22 13.15 -2.44
CA HIS A 257 -9.87 12.61 -2.28
C HIS A 257 -9.91 11.14 -1.90
N ILE A 258 -9.11 10.30 -2.55
CA ILE A 258 -8.99 8.88 -2.16
C ILE A 258 -8.22 8.76 -0.85
N LEU A 259 -8.87 8.17 0.15
CA LEU A 259 -8.35 7.84 1.47
C LEU A 259 -7.82 6.41 1.55
N GLY A 260 -8.35 5.50 0.73
CA GLY A 260 -7.99 4.10 0.75
C GLY A 260 -8.90 3.22 -0.10
N MET A 261 -8.92 1.93 0.23
CA MET A 261 -9.69 0.91 -0.49
C MET A 261 -10.39 -0.02 0.50
N LEU A 262 -11.67 -0.33 0.32
CA LEU A 262 -12.36 -1.30 1.16
C LEU A 262 -11.93 -2.73 0.86
N THR A 263 -11.73 -3.51 1.92
CA THR A 263 -11.44 -4.94 1.87
C THR A 263 -11.98 -5.68 3.09
N LYS A 264 -12.31 -6.97 2.88
CA LYS A 264 -12.74 -7.92 3.91
C LYS A 264 -11.58 -8.59 4.66
N ASN A 265 -10.33 -8.43 4.24
CA ASN A 265 -9.24 -9.31 4.68
C ASN A 265 -8.58 -8.91 6.01
N ALA A 266 -8.78 -7.68 6.50
CA ALA A 266 -8.07 -7.21 7.70
C ALA A 266 -8.49 -7.93 9.00
N SER A 267 -9.68 -8.53 9.06
CA SER A 267 -10.10 -9.33 10.23
C SER A 267 -11.25 -10.27 9.88
N ARG A 268 -11.08 -11.56 10.17
CA ARG A 268 -12.12 -12.60 9.99
C ARG A 268 -13.13 -12.68 11.15
N THR A 269 -12.90 -11.95 12.24
CA THR A 269 -13.69 -12.00 13.48
C THR A 269 -14.50 -10.73 13.74
N SER A 270 -14.45 -9.78 12.83
CA SER A 270 -15.18 -8.51 12.91
C SER A 270 -16.27 -8.55 11.86
N GLU A 271 -17.47 -8.12 12.23
CA GLU A 271 -18.57 -7.89 11.29
C GLU A 271 -18.32 -6.67 10.41
N TYR A 272 -17.28 -5.87 10.72
CA TYR A 272 -16.96 -4.66 9.98
C TYR A 272 -15.87 -4.88 8.94
N VAL A 273 -16.02 -4.20 7.83
CA VAL A 273 -15.05 -4.07 6.75
C VAL A 273 -14.01 -3.01 7.12
N TYR A 274 -12.80 -3.15 6.59
CA TYR A 274 -11.69 -2.24 6.86
C TYR A 274 -11.23 -1.55 5.59
N GLY A 275 -10.66 -0.35 5.76
CA GLY A 275 -9.99 0.36 4.70
C GLY A 275 -8.50 0.07 4.72
N LEU A 276 -7.95 -0.37 3.58
CA LEU A 276 -6.52 -0.31 3.31
C LEU A 276 -6.15 1.15 3.01
N HIS A 277 -5.26 1.72 3.79
CA HIS A 277 -4.88 3.12 3.68
C HIS A 277 -4.18 3.44 2.34
N ILE A 278 -4.51 4.58 1.73
CA ILE A 278 -3.95 4.99 0.44
C ILE A 278 -2.42 5.08 0.46
N GLY A 279 -1.84 5.49 1.59
CA GLY A 279 -0.41 5.50 1.80
C GLY A 279 0.25 4.12 1.65
N MET A 280 -0.42 3.04 2.05
CA MET A 280 0.11 1.68 1.86
C MET A 280 -0.04 1.23 0.40
N ILE A 281 -1.17 1.53 -0.23
CA ILE A 281 -1.36 1.25 -1.67
C ILE A 281 -0.27 1.94 -2.50
N ARG A 282 0.07 3.19 -2.17
CA ARG A 282 1.17 3.93 -2.81
C ARG A 282 2.53 3.28 -2.58
N LYS A 283 2.86 2.86 -1.36
CA LYS A 283 4.10 2.10 -1.07
C LYS A 283 4.17 0.81 -1.90
N CYS A 284 3.07 0.08 -2.03
CA CYS A 284 2.97 -1.10 -2.88
C CYS A 284 3.19 -0.79 -4.36
N VAL A 285 2.62 0.30 -4.87
CA VAL A 285 2.86 0.79 -6.24
C VAL A 285 4.33 1.16 -6.43
N GLU A 286 4.93 1.89 -5.50
CA GLU A 286 6.36 2.26 -5.55
C GLU A 286 7.27 1.03 -5.55
N SER A 287 6.96 0.03 -4.71
CA SER A 287 7.67 -1.26 -4.70
C SER A 287 7.57 -1.96 -6.04
N TYR A 288 6.38 -2.02 -6.65
CA TYR A 288 6.20 -2.59 -7.98
C TYR A 288 6.99 -1.83 -9.05
N LEU A 289 6.96 -0.49 -9.03
CA LEU A 289 7.74 0.33 -9.96
C LEU A 289 9.25 0.15 -9.77
N TRP A 290 9.71 -0.11 -8.55
CA TRP A 290 11.10 -0.44 -8.27
C TRP A 290 11.49 -1.82 -8.83
N GLU A 291 10.63 -2.83 -8.65
CA GLU A 291 10.81 -4.17 -9.23
C GLU A 291 10.97 -4.11 -10.76
N LEU A 292 10.18 -3.26 -11.44
CA LEU A 292 10.26 -3.06 -12.90
C LEU A 292 11.58 -2.43 -13.38
N ARG A 293 12.18 -1.53 -12.59
CA ARG A 293 13.48 -0.93 -12.94
C ARG A 293 14.61 -1.95 -12.90
N GLY A 294 14.45 -3.01 -12.11
CA GLY A 294 15.40 -4.12 -12.01
C GLY A 294 15.41 -5.06 -13.22
N GLY A 295 14.69 -4.76 -14.30
CA GLY A 295 14.73 -5.49 -15.58
C GLY A 295 13.32 -5.82 -16.12
N PRO A 296 13.11 -5.73 -17.45
CA PRO A 296 11.78 -5.83 -18.05
C PRO A 296 11.21 -7.26 -18.12
N ASN A 297 12.04 -8.29 -17.92
CA ASN A 297 11.63 -9.68 -18.14
C ASN A 297 11.22 -10.34 -16.82
N ARG A 298 9.98 -10.09 -16.38
CA ARG A 298 9.40 -10.70 -15.18
C ARG A 298 7.97 -11.18 -15.43
N ALA A 299 7.64 -12.36 -14.90
CA ALA A 299 6.33 -12.97 -14.99
C ALA A 299 5.61 -12.88 -13.64
N TYR A 300 4.33 -12.53 -13.65
CA TYR A 300 3.52 -12.53 -12.44
C TYR A 300 3.33 -13.97 -11.93
N CYS A 301 3.57 -14.21 -10.64
CA CYS A 301 3.28 -15.48 -10.00
C CYS A 301 1.90 -15.43 -9.33
N PRO A 302 0.89 -16.20 -9.77
CA PRO A 302 -0.44 -16.16 -9.16
C PRO A 302 -0.51 -16.74 -7.75
N CYS A 303 0.50 -17.48 -7.31
CA CYS A 303 0.53 -18.00 -5.94
C CYS A 303 0.86 -16.89 -4.94
N CYS A 304 2.08 -16.34 -4.98
CA CYS A 304 2.52 -15.32 -4.02
C CYS A 304 2.25 -13.89 -4.46
N GLY A 305 1.87 -13.68 -5.73
CA GLY A 305 1.65 -12.35 -6.29
C GLY A 305 2.91 -11.62 -6.75
N SER A 306 4.10 -12.25 -6.68
CA SER A 306 5.40 -11.64 -6.99
C SER A 306 5.78 -11.68 -8.46
N LEU A 307 6.71 -10.81 -8.85
CA LEU A 307 7.30 -10.78 -10.18
C LEU A 307 8.53 -11.70 -10.25
N SER A 308 8.35 -12.85 -10.92
CA SER A 308 9.34 -13.91 -11.11
C SER A 308 10.17 -13.72 -12.39
N GLN A 309 11.47 -13.53 -12.23
CA GLN A 309 12.46 -13.58 -13.30
C GLN A 309 12.58 -15.00 -13.86
N ALA A 310 12.61 -16.02 -13.00
CA ALA A 310 12.69 -17.41 -13.43
C ALA A 310 11.51 -17.78 -14.34
N GLY A 311 10.31 -17.34 -13.96
CA GLY A 311 9.09 -17.51 -14.73
C GLY A 311 9.11 -16.83 -16.08
N ALA A 312 9.66 -15.62 -16.15
CA ALA A 312 9.82 -14.90 -17.42
C ALA A 312 10.81 -15.58 -18.37
N MET A 313 11.77 -16.33 -17.84
CA MET A 313 12.67 -17.18 -18.61
C MET A 313 12.05 -18.53 -18.98
N GLY A 314 10.79 -18.76 -18.66
CA GLY A 314 10.08 -20.01 -18.95
C GLY A 314 10.44 -21.16 -18.01
N PHE A 315 11.10 -20.88 -16.88
CA PHE A 315 11.38 -21.91 -15.89
C PHE A 315 10.14 -22.26 -15.06
N PHE A 316 10.19 -23.45 -14.44
CA PHE A 316 9.00 -24.09 -13.91
C PHE A 316 8.42 -23.49 -12.63
N TYR A 317 9.26 -22.84 -11.83
CA TYR A 317 8.94 -22.43 -10.48
C TYR A 317 9.16 -20.94 -10.29
N CYS A 318 8.36 -20.34 -9.41
CA CYS A 318 8.65 -19.00 -8.90
C CYS A 318 9.87 -19.06 -7.98
N GLU A 319 10.88 -18.22 -8.21
CA GLU A 319 12.03 -18.15 -7.31
C GLU A 319 11.71 -17.54 -5.93
N VAL A 320 10.58 -16.84 -5.80
CA VAL A 320 10.17 -16.19 -4.54
C VAL A 320 9.43 -17.14 -3.61
N CYS A 321 8.45 -17.89 -4.13
CA CYS A 321 7.64 -18.80 -3.32
C CYS A 321 7.73 -20.27 -3.75
N GLY A 322 8.48 -20.59 -4.79
CA GLY A 322 8.65 -21.96 -5.27
C GLY A 322 7.40 -22.63 -5.85
N ALA A 323 6.28 -21.92 -5.96
CA ALA A 323 5.09 -22.45 -6.61
C ALA A 323 5.38 -22.79 -8.07
N THR A 324 4.75 -23.86 -8.56
CA THR A 324 4.75 -24.13 -10.01
C THR A 324 3.98 -23.04 -10.71
N LEU A 325 4.58 -22.44 -11.73
CA LEU A 325 3.95 -21.40 -12.51
C LEU A 325 2.92 -21.99 -13.49
N PRO A 326 1.83 -21.25 -13.84
CA PRO A 326 0.72 -21.78 -14.63
C PRO A 326 1.15 -22.47 -15.93
N GLN A 327 2.07 -21.87 -16.67
CA GLN A 327 2.63 -22.39 -17.92
C GLN A 327 3.34 -23.73 -17.77
N SER A 328 3.70 -24.12 -16.54
CA SER A 328 4.50 -25.30 -16.22
C SER A 328 3.71 -26.41 -15.52
N THR A 329 2.40 -26.22 -15.32
CA THR A 329 1.55 -27.16 -14.57
C THR A 329 1.45 -28.53 -15.26
N SER A 330 1.37 -28.54 -16.58
CA SER A 330 1.18 -29.75 -17.40
C SER A 330 2.46 -30.25 -18.07
N ILE A 331 3.61 -29.67 -17.73
CA ILE A 331 4.90 -29.99 -18.35
C ILE A 331 5.67 -30.94 -17.43
N ALA A 332 6.32 -31.95 -18.01
CA ALA A 332 7.24 -32.81 -17.28
C ALA A 332 8.49 -32.01 -16.85
N ARG A 333 8.56 -31.67 -15.56
CA ARG A 333 9.63 -30.85 -14.98
C ARG A 333 10.91 -31.67 -14.80
N ARG A 334 11.99 -31.22 -15.40
CA ARG A 334 13.34 -31.80 -15.28
C ARG A 334 14.34 -30.73 -14.82
N PRO A 335 15.49 -31.10 -14.24
CA PRO A 335 16.53 -30.12 -13.92
C PRO A 335 16.96 -29.35 -15.16
N ILE A 336 16.99 -28.03 -15.06
CA ILE A 336 17.51 -27.12 -16.09
C ILE A 336 18.69 -26.40 -15.45
N ALA A 337 19.91 -26.67 -15.94
CA ALA A 337 21.13 -26.12 -15.35
C ALA A 337 21.12 -24.58 -15.33
N GLN A 338 20.56 -23.95 -16.36
CA GLN A 338 20.43 -22.49 -16.45
C GLN A 338 19.48 -21.90 -15.39
N ALA A 339 18.54 -22.70 -14.88
CA ALA A 339 17.59 -22.26 -13.86
C ALA A 339 18.21 -22.27 -12.45
N GLU A 340 19.34 -22.95 -12.24
CA GLU A 340 19.99 -23.06 -10.92
C GLU A 340 20.32 -21.68 -10.32
N ALA A 341 20.78 -20.73 -11.15
CA ALA A 341 21.13 -19.39 -10.70
C ALA A 341 19.94 -18.59 -10.13
N PHE A 342 18.70 -18.96 -10.48
CA PHE A 342 17.49 -18.31 -9.97
C PHE A 342 16.95 -18.98 -8.72
N TYR A 343 17.20 -20.28 -8.54
CA TYR A 343 16.67 -21.05 -7.42
C TYR A 343 17.65 -21.18 -6.25
N ASP A 344 18.84 -20.57 -6.34
CA ASP A 344 19.87 -20.69 -5.32
C ASP A 344 20.44 -19.32 -4.92
N PRO A 345 20.16 -18.84 -3.69
CA PRO A 345 20.99 -17.82 -3.07
C PRO A 345 22.02 -18.41 -2.08
N GLY A 346 22.05 -19.73 -1.83
CA GLY A 346 23.06 -20.38 -0.98
C GLY A 346 22.60 -21.52 -0.06
N GLN A 347 21.75 -22.47 -0.47
CA GLN A 347 21.27 -23.53 0.45
C GLN A 347 21.28 -24.99 -0.03
N VAL A 348 21.59 -25.84 0.97
CA VAL A 348 21.52 -27.30 1.13
C VAL A 348 20.73 -28.06 0.06
N ARG A 349 21.40 -29.05 -0.55
CA ARG A 349 20.75 -30.02 -1.45
C ARG A 349 19.65 -30.77 -0.72
N CYS A 350 18.54 -31.01 -1.42
CA CYS A 350 17.50 -31.91 -0.93
C CYS A 350 18.12 -33.27 -0.53
N PRO A 351 17.91 -33.74 0.72
CA PRO A 351 18.57 -34.94 1.24
C PRO A 351 18.02 -36.25 0.65
N HIS A 352 16.89 -36.20 -0.07
CA HIS A 352 16.34 -37.40 -0.69
C HIS A 352 17.24 -37.88 -1.86
N PRO A 353 17.70 -39.14 -1.84
CA PRO A 353 18.63 -39.66 -2.83
C PRO A 353 18.11 -39.54 -4.27
N ASP A 354 16.80 -39.73 -4.48
CA ASP A 354 16.17 -39.63 -5.81
C ASP A 354 15.91 -38.17 -6.25
N CYS A 355 16.05 -37.20 -5.35
CA CYS A 355 15.77 -35.80 -5.65
C CYS A 355 17.06 -35.00 -5.88
N SER A 356 17.97 -35.03 -4.89
CA SER A 356 19.25 -34.30 -4.84
C SER A 356 19.17 -32.85 -5.33
N SER A 357 17.99 -32.23 -5.25
CA SER A 357 17.70 -30.95 -5.89
C SER A 357 18.36 -29.79 -5.18
N ARG A 358 18.89 -28.85 -5.95
CA ARG A 358 19.41 -27.56 -5.49
C ARG A 358 18.36 -26.44 -5.53
N ALA A 359 17.13 -26.76 -5.88
CA ALA A 359 16.07 -25.77 -6.07
C ALA A 359 15.59 -25.10 -4.76
N GLY A 360 16.26 -25.33 -3.63
CA GLY A 360 15.85 -24.82 -2.32
C GLY A 360 14.62 -25.52 -1.72
N PHE A 361 14.24 -25.05 -0.53
CA PHE A 361 13.06 -25.47 0.22
C PHE A 361 12.10 -24.28 0.34
N HIS A 362 10.79 -24.55 0.27
CA HIS A 362 9.75 -23.57 0.58
C HIS A 362 8.75 -24.20 1.54
N ASN A 363 8.34 -23.47 2.58
CA ASN A 363 7.48 -23.99 3.66
C ASN A 363 7.93 -25.35 4.21
N GLY A 364 9.25 -25.55 4.32
CA GLY A 364 9.82 -26.79 4.83
C GLY A 364 9.66 -27.99 3.89
N VAL A 365 9.34 -27.82 2.61
CA VAL A 365 9.33 -28.89 1.60
C VAL A 365 10.24 -28.57 0.43
N CYS A 366 10.90 -29.60 -0.12
CA CYS A 366 11.74 -29.44 -1.30
C CYS A 366 10.88 -29.07 -2.52
N LEU A 367 11.28 -28.03 -3.23
CA LEU A 367 10.53 -27.53 -4.39
C LEU A 367 10.44 -28.49 -5.57
N ARG A 368 11.34 -29.47 -5.65
CA ARG A 368 11.33 -30.48 -6.71
C ARG A 368 10.51 -31.71 -6.36
N CYS A 369 10.73 -32.29 -5.18
CA CYS A 369 10.07 -33.56 -4.81
C CYS A 369 8.88 -33.38 -3.87
N GLY A 370 8.59 -32.17 -3.39
CA GLY A 370 7.48 -31.88 -2.49
C GLY A 370 7.60 -32.51 -1.09
N ARG A 371 8.76 -33.10 -0.77
CA ARG A 371 9.01 -33.80 0.50
C ARG A 371 9.74 -32.89 1.49
N PRO A 372 9.40 -32.93 2.80
CA PRO A 372 10.12 -32.18 3.82
C PRO A 372 11.54 -32.72 4.04
N PRO A 373 12.50 -31.91 4.50
CA PRO A 373 13.80 -32.41 4.88
C PRO A 373 13.63 -33.30 6.12
N GLU A 374 13.96 -34.58 6.00
CA GLU A 374 14.12 -35.47 7.15
C GLU A 374 15.35 -35.00 7.95
N PHE A 375 15.14 -34.14 8.93
CA PHE A 375 16.19 -33.84 9.90
C PHE A 375 16.41 -35.09 10.74
N GLN A 376 17.48 -35.83 10.46
CA GLN A 376 18.00 -36.80 11.42
C GLN A 376 18.30 -36.03 12.72
N GLN A 377 17.53 -36.33 13.77
CA GLN A 377 17.88 -35.94 15.13
C GLN A 377 19.27 -36.53 15.44
N ARG A 378 20.29 -35.68 15.44
CA ARG A 378 21.59 -35.93 16.06
C ARG A 378 22.09 -34.67 16.73
#